data_AF-A0A493TU51-F1
#
_entry.id   AF-A0A493TU51-F1
#
_cell.length_a   1.000
_cell.length_b   1.000
_cell.length_c   1.000
_cell.angle_alpha   90.00
_cell.angle_beta   90.00
_cell.angle_gamma   90.00
#
_symmetry.space_group_name_H-M   'P 1'
#
loop_
_entity.id
_entity.type
_entity.pdbx_description
1 polymer ?
#
loop_
_entity_poly.entity_id
_entity_poly.type
_entity_poly.pdbx_seq_one_letter_code
_entity_poly.pdbx_strand_id
1 'polypeptide(L)'
;MAERLHVTTVSLLSCSFERSSPETLEALKSLEIRSDDVILAGYPKTGTNWLEEMVRELESADAKYTEDEMKERINAEKELQMFPRLEFGDPGIYERMKKLPSRRIISTHLHPHLLPFSILQGKAKVLVLLRNPKDTAVSYYHFYNNMPVLPSFASWDEYFTAFMNGKLTWGSYFDQLVEWNQYIDHEKIMMISYEELKENPILGMKKIAAFFEFSLDEEDFHRIAKKTSFQAMKEKSKETHGKFGDILFRKGGVLMGQGSQEHHTQCCVGLPGITLLCPHQEMRNSLNMVSLNRHCWKLERPLL
;
A
#
# COMPACT_ATOMS: atom_id res chain seq x y z
N MET A 1 8.20 -28.89 -21.38
CA MET A 1 7.88 -27.48 -21.09
C MET A 1 6.93 -27.31 -19.90
N ALA A 2 6.10 -28.30 -19.53
CA ALA A 2 5.19 -28.22 -18.37
C ALA A 2 5.88 -28.33 -16.99
N GLU A 3 6.98 -29.08 -16.86
CA GLU A 3 7.72 -29.22 -15.58
C GLU A 3 8.49 -27.97 -15.16
N ARG A 4 8.92 -27.12 -16.10
CA ARG A 4 9.65 -25.89 -15.79
C ARG A 4 8.74 -24.79 -15.21
N LEU A 5 7.45 -24.81 -15.55
CA LEU A 5 6.45 -23.93 -14.95
C LEU A 5 6.14 -24.37 -13.51
N HIS A 6 6.01 -25.68 -13.26
CA HIS A 6 5.68 -26.20 -11.93
C HIS A 6 6.76 -25.90 -10.87
N VAL A 7 8.04 -26.04 -11.21
CA VAL A 7 9.15 -25.73 -10.30
C VAL A 7 9.28 -24.23 -10.04
N THR A 8 8.91 -23.37 -11.01
CA THR A 8 8.95 -21.91 -10.84
C THR A 8 7.79 -21.43 -9.96
N THR A 9 6.59 -21.98 -10.12
CA THR A 9 5.43 -21.65 -9.27
C THR A 9 5.65 -22.10 -7.83
N VAL A 10 6.20 -23.30 -7.60
CA VAL A 10 6.49 -23.83 -6.26
C VAL A 10 7.64 -23.07 -5.59
N SER A 11 8.66 -22.63 -6.34
CA SER A 11 9.78 -21.84 -5.80
C SER A 11 9.42 -20.38 -5.48
N LEU A 12 8.44 -19.79 -6.18
CA LEU A 12 7.90 -18.47 -5.84
C LEU A 12 6.94 -18.54 -4.65
N LEU A 13 6.21 -19.66 -4.51
CA LEU A 13 5.38 -19.95 -3.34
C LEU A 13 6.22 -20.11 -2.05
N SER A 14 7.43 -20.68 -2.14
CA SER A 14 8.25 -20.96 -0.95
C SER A 14 8.97 -19.74 -0.35
N CYS A 15 9.10 -18.62 -1.07
CA CYS A 15 9.84 -17.44 -0.60
C CYS A 15 8.94 -16.24 -0.24
N SER A 16 7.66 -16.23 -0.66
CA SER A 16 6.88 -14.98 -0.70
C SER A 16 5.65 -14.91 0.21
N PHE A 17 5.32 -15.94 0.99
CA PHE A 17 4.08 -15.99 1.78
C PHE A 17 4.20 -16.78 3.09
N GLU A 18 5.01 -16.31 4.05
CA GLU A 18 5.09 -16.98 5.38
C GLU A 18 3.80 -16.86 6.24
N ARG A 19 2.74 -16.20 5.77
CA ARG A 19 1.47 -16.06 6.53
C ARG A 19 0.18 -16.43 5.80
N SER A 20 0.24 -16.80 4.52
CA SER A 20 -0.94 -17.21 3.76
C SER A 20 -0.71 -18.64 3.31
N SER A 21 -1.46 -19.58 3.86
CA SER A 21 -1.35 -20.95 3.39
C SER A 21 -1.90 -21.05 1.95
N PRO A 22 -1.42 -21.99 1.13
CA PRO A 22 -1.99 -22.23 -0.19
C PRO A 22 -3.51 -22.43 -0.16
N GLU A 23 -4.03 -23.03 0.91
CA GLU A 23 -5.46 -23.22 1.15
C GLU A 23 -6.20 -21.89 1.37
N THR A 24 -5.59 -20.94 2.10
CA THR A 24 -6.15 -19.59 2.26
C THR A 24 -6.22 -18.88 0.91
N LEU A 25 -5.15 -18.93 0.10
CA LEU A 25 -5.16 -18.30 -1.22
C LEU A 25 -6.13 -18.97 -2.20
N GLU A 26 -6.34 -20.30 -2.07
CA GLU A 26 -7.36 -20.99 -2.86
C GLU A 26 -8.77 -20.57 -2.42
N ALA A 27 -9.04 -20.49 -1.12
CA ALA A 27 -10.31 -20.03 -0.59
C ALA A 27 -10.61 -18.56 -0.94
N LEU A 28 -9.58 -17.71 -1.10
CA LEU A 28 -9.76 -16.33 -1.54
C LEU A 28 -10.49 -16.23 -2.88
N LYS A 29 -10.30 -17.19 -3.79
CA LYS A 29 -10.92 -17.18 -5.13
C LYS A 29 -12.44 -17.25 -5.07
N SER A 30 -13.02 -17.79 -4.00
CA SER A 30 -14.48 -17.84 -3.80
C SER A 30 -15.04 -16.62 -3.07
N LEU A 31 -14.20 -15.62 -2.76
CA LEU A 31 -14.64 -14.39 -2.10
C LEU A 31 -15.64 -13.64 -2.98
N GLU A 32 -16.84 -13.46 -2.45
CA GLU A 32 -17.87 -12.62 -3.05
C GLU A 32 -17.64 -11.15 -2.68
N ILE A 33 -17.54 -10.32 -3.70
CA ILE A 33 -17.37 -8.87 -3.60
C ILE A 33 -18.73 -8.20 -3.81
N ARG A 34 -19.09 -7.33 -2.87
CA ARG A 34 -20.31 -6.51 -2.91
C ARG A 34 -20.05 -5.26 -3.74
N SER A 35 -21.09 -4.69 -4.34
CA SER A 35 -20.94 -3.49 -5.19
C SER A 35 -20.47 -2.25 -4.42
N ASP A 36 -20.75 -2.19 -3.13
CA ASP A 36 -20.37 -1.11 -2.25
C ASP A 36 -19.01 -1.34 -1.56
N ASP A 37 -18.39 -2.51 -1.68
CA ASP A 37 -17.09 -2.75 -1.05
C ASP A 37 -16.03 -1.73 -1.52
N VAL A 38 -15.22 -1.28 -0.55
CA VAL A 38 -14.10 -0.37 -0.77
C VAL A 38 -12.83 -1.19 -0.72
N ILE A 39 -12.15 -1.31 -1.85
CA ILE A 39 -10.94 -2.13 -1.96
C ILE A 39 -9.72 -1.23 -2.06
N LEU A 40 -8.77 -1.43 -1.16
CA LEU A 40 -7.52 -0.69 -1.08
C LEU A 40 -6.37 -1.63 -1.43
N ALA A 41 -5.63 -1.31 -2.49
CA ALA A 41 -4.48 -2.08 -2.93
C ALA A 41 -3.21 -1.24 -2.83
N GLY A 42 -2.07 -1.89 -2.60
CA GLY A 42 -0.77 -1.22 -2.70
C GLY A 42 0.35 -2.15 -2.26
N TYR A 43 1.56 -1.92 -2.74
CA TYR A 43 2.71 -2.73 -2.33
C TYR A 43 3.02 -2.49 -0.83
N PRO A 44 3.62 -3.46 -0.10
CA PRO A 44 4.03 -3.22 1.27
C PRO A 44 4.87 -1.93 1.40
N LYS A 45 4.57 -1.15 2.44
CA LYS A 45 5.29 0.10 2.78
C LYS A 45 5.13 1.27 1.81
N THR A 46 4.12 1.24 0.94
CA THR A 46 3.69 2.42 0.17
C THR A 46 2.83 3.40 0.98
N GLY A 47 2.39 3.03 2.19
CA GLY A 47 1.56 3.88 3.06
C GLY A 47 0.12 3.38 3.26
N THR A 48 -0.16 2.11 2.96
CA THR A 48 -1.50 1.52 3.05
C THR A 48 -2.19 1.72 4.39
N ASN A 49 -1.50 1.58 5.53
CA ASN A 49 -2.09 1.85 6.85
C ASN A 49 -2.60 3.29 7.00
N TRP A 50 -1.90 4.26 6.41
CA TRP A 50 -2.34 5.66 6.42
C TRP A 50 -3.57 5.86 5.55
N LEU A 51 -3.57 5.27 4.35
CA LEU A 51 -4.72 5.31 3.45
C LEU A 51 -5.95 4.63 4.06
N GLU A 52 -5.78 3.51 4.75
CA GLU A 52 -6.89 2.81 5.41
C GLU A 52 -7.54 3.63 6.51
N GLU A 53 -6.75 4.23 7.40
CA GLU A 53 -7.30 5.10 8.45
C GLU A 53 -8.03 6.29 7.83
N MET A 54 -7.45 6.87 6.76
CA MET A 54 -8.07 7.96 6.01
C MET A 54 -9.41 7.53 5.41
N VAL A 55 -9.47 6.39 4.74
CA VAL A 55 -10.69 5.86 4.13
C VAL A 55 -11.72 5.44 5.17
N ARG A 56 -11.30 4.86 6.30
CA ARG A 56 -12.20 4.52 7.43
C ARG A 56 -12.85 5.76 8.02
N GLU A 57 -12.09 6.83 8.24
CA GLU A 57 -12.62 8.09 8.75
C GLU A 57 -13.53 8.79 7.71
N LEU A 58 -13.21 8.69 6.42
CA LEU A 58 -14.08 9.20 5.34
C LEU A 58 -15.41 8.45 5.28
N GLU A 59 -15.37 7.12 5.29
CA GLU A 59 -16.58 6.28 5.25
C GLU A 59 -17.43 6.45 6.52
N SER A 60 -16.79 6.58 7.69
CA SER A 60 -17.50 6.84 8.94
C SER A 60 -18.24 8.18 8.93
N ALA A 61 -17.63 9.21 8.33
CA ALA A 61 -18.23 10.53 8.20
C ALA A 61 -19.39 10.53 7.18
N ASP A 62 -19.23 9.86 6.03
CA ASP A 62 -20.28 9.67 5.02
C ASP A 62 -21.51 8.95 5.59
N ALA A 63 -21.27 7.80 6.24
CA ALA A 63 -22.34 7.00 6.83
C ALA A 63 -22.98 7.64 8.06
N LYS A 64 -22.34 8.67 8.64
CA LYS A 64 -22.76 9.38 9.86
C LYS A 64 -23.00 8.43 11.03
N TYR A 65 -22.12 7.43 11.18
CA TYR A 65 -22.25 6.46 12.26
C TYR A 65 -22.20 7.14 13.63
N THR A 66 -23.08 6.70 14.51
CA THR A 66 -23.00 6.99 15.93
C THR A 66 -21.78 6.29 16.55
N GLU A 67 -21.34 6.75 17.72
CA GLU A 67 -20.24 6.08 18.43
C GLU A 67 -20.54 4.62 18.75
N ASP A 68 -21.80 4.28 19.01
CA ASP A 68 -22.20 2.92 19.36
C ASP A 68 -22.20 2.00 18.13
N GLU A 69 -22.68 2.47 16.98
CA GLU A 69 -22.55 1.75 15.71
C GLU A 69 -21.08 1.50 15.33
N MET A 70 -20.20 2.47 15.57
CA MET A 70 -18.76 2.31 15.36
C MET A 70 -18.17 1.24 16.29
N LYS A 71 -18.54 1.24 17.58
CA LYS A 71 -18.10 0.21 18.53
C LYS A 71 -18.60 -1.16 18.13
N GLU A 72 -19.85 -1.28 17.71
CA GLU A 72 -20.44 -2.54 17.23
C GLU A 72 -19.69 -3.09 16.02
N ARG A 73 -19.38 -2.24 15.04
CA ARG A 73 -18.57 -2.64 13.87
C ARG A 73 -17.19 -3.14 14.25
N ILE A 74 -16.49 -2.41 15.13
CA ILE A 74 -15.16 -2.81 15.63
C ILE A 74 -15.24 -4.13 16.41
N ASN A 75 -16.29 -4.31 17.21
CA ASN A 75 -16.49 -5.55 17.97
C ASN A 75 -16.80 -6.71 17.03
N ALA A 76 -17.64 -6.52 16.01
CA ALA A 76 -17.92 -7.53 15.00
C ALA A 76 -16.65 -7.96 14.25
N GLU A 77 -15.78 -7.02 13.85
CA GLU A 77 -14.49 -7.34 13.25
C GLU A 77 -13.61 -8.19 14.19
N LYS A 78 -13.58 -7.87 15.49
CA LYS A 78 -12.82 -8.63 16.51
C LYS A 78 -13.38 -10.02 16.77
N GLU A 79 -14.69 -10.14 16.96
CA GLU A 79 -15.39 -11.40 17.21
C GLU A 79 -15.25 -12.36 16.02
N LEU A 80 -15.30 -11.81 14.81
CA LEU A 80 -15.07 -12.55 13.57
C LEU A 80 -13.58 -12.79 13.29
N GLN A 81 -12.67 -12.36 14.16
CA GLN A 81 -11.21 -12.52 13.99
C GLN A 81 -10.76 -12.05 12.60
N MET A 82 -11.22 -10.86 12.22
CA MET A 82 -10.86 -10.25 10.95
C MET A 82 -9.41 -9.81 10.94
N PHE A 83 -8.75 -10.09 9.82
CA PHE A 83 -7.41 -9.63 9.57
C PHE A 83 -7.44 -8.39 8.67
N PRO A 84 -6.47 -7.49 8.80
CA PRO A 84 -6.47 -6.22 8.08
C PRO A 84 -6.24 -6.39 6.56
N ARG A 85 -5.82 -7.57 6.09
CA ARG A 85 -5.53 -7.82 4.67
C ARG A 85 -6.11 -9.14 4.20
N LEU A 86 -6.53 -9.19 2.94
CA LEU A 86 -7.13 -10.37 2.29
C LEU A 86 -6.23 -11.61 2.36
N GLU A 87 -4.92 -11.41 2.26
CA GLU A 87 -3.96 -12.50 2.29
C GLU A 87 -3.72 -13.06 3.70
N PHE A 88 -4.12 -12.39 4.78
CA PHE A 88 -3.86 -12.88 6.13
C PHE A 88 -5.03 -13.69 6.69
N GLY A 89 -4.71 -14.69 7.52
CA GLY A 89 -5.69 -15.48 8.26
C GLY A 89 -5.79 -16.93 7.78
N ASP A 90 -6.84 -17.60 8.24
CA ASP A 90 -7.19 -18.97 7.87
C ASP A 90 -8.19 -19.01 6.69
N PRO A 91 -8.35 -20.15 5.99
CA PRO A 91 -9.30 -20.27 4.88
C PRO A 91 -10.75 -19.88 5.23
N GLY A 92 -11.16 -20.00 6.49
CA GLY A 92 -12.49 -19.63 6.96
C GLY A 92 -12.72 -18.12 7.08
N ILE A 93 -11.68 -17.28 6.90
CA ILE A 93 -11.80 -15.82 6.99
C ILE A 93 -12.83 -15.27 6.00
N TYR A 94 -12.87 -15.80 4.77
CA TYR A 94 -13.75 -15.30 3.72
C TYR A 94 -15.23 -15.60 3.99
N GLU A 95 -15.53 -16.73 4.66
CA GLU A 95 -16.88 -17.02 5.14
C GLU A 95 -17.28 -16.09 6.30
N ARG A 96 -16.34 -15.77 7.20
CA ARG A 96 -16.60 -14.80 8.28
C ARG A 96 -16.82 -13.39 7.72
N MET A 97 -16.09 -12.99 6.69
CA MET A 97 -16.27 -11.70 6.00
C MET A 97 -17.67 -11.50 5.41
N LYS A 98 -18.42 -12.58 5.11
CA LYS A 98 -19.82 -12.48 4.64
C LYS A 98 -20.76 -11.96 5.73
N LYS A 99 -20.42 -12.16 7.00
CA LYS A 99 -21.22 -11.73 8.15
C LYS A 99 -21.01 -10.26 8.52
N LEU A 100 -19.99 -9.61 7.95
CA LEU A 100 -19.74 -8.19 8.19
C LEU A 100 -20.84 -7.33 7.56
N PRO A 101 -21.30 -6.28 8.24
CA PRO A 101 -22.22 -5.31 7.65
C PRO A 101 -21.54 -4.59 6.48
N SER A 102 -22.34 -4.16 5.52
CA SER A 102 -21.90 -3.17 4.54
C SER A 102 -21.72 -1.80 5.22
N ARG A 103 -20.81 -0.93 4.79
CA ARG A 103 -19.82 -1.08 3.71
C ARG A 103 -18.54 -1.74 4.23
N ARG A 104 -17.94 -2.70 3.50
CA ARG A 104 -16.67 -3.33 3.93
C ARG A 104 -15.48 -2.56 3.36
N ILE A 105 -14.47 -2.30 4.20
CA ILE A 105 -13.17 -1.77 3.77
C ILE A 105 -12.17 -2.93 3.76
N ILE A 106 -11.79 -3.33 2.55
CA ILE A 106 -10.95 -4.49 2.27
C ILE A 106 -9.59 -3.98 1.79
N SER A 107 -8.50 -4.57 2.25
CA SER A 107 -7.16 -4.16 1.85
C SER A 107 -6.29 -5.33 1.45
N THR A 108 -5.32 -5.12 0.56
CA THR A 108 -4.44 -6.19 0.10
C THR A 108 -3.11 -5.68 -0.45
N HIS A 109 -2.06 -6.50 -0.29
CA HIS A 109 -0.78 -6.34 -0.96
C HIS A 109 -0.57 -7.33 -2.11
N LEU A 110 -1.57 -8.14 -2.45
CA LEU A 110 -1.51 -9.11 -3.54
C LEU A 110 -1.35 -8.42 -4.90
N HIS A 111 -0.65 -9.10 -5.80
CA HIS A 111 -0.58 -8.71 -7.21
C HIS A 111 -1.95 -8.92 -7.87
N PRO A 112 -2.32 -8.09 -8.88
CA PRO A 112 -3.56 -8.27 -9.61
C PRO A 112 -3.83 -9.71 -10.06
N HIS A 113 -2.83 -10.42 -10.60
CA HIS A 113 -3.03 -11.80 -11.06
C HIS A 113 -3.37 -12.82 -9.95
N LEU A 114 -3.15 -12.48 -8.68
CA LEU A 114 -3.50 -13.31 -7.51
C LEU A 114 -4.87 -12.93 -6.92
N LEU A 115 -5.45 -11.81 -7.33
CA LEU A 115 -6.75 -11.38 -6.85
C LEU A 115 -7.89 -12.13 -7.55
N PRO A 116 -9.01 -12.38 -6.85
CA PRO A 116 -10.22 -12.88 -7.50
C PRO A 116 -10.63 -11.99 -8.66
N PHE A 117 -11.03 -12.61 -9.78
CA PHE A 117 -11.50 -11.88 -10.96
C PHE A 117 -12.68 -10.95 -10.63
N SER A 118 -13.48 -11.30 -9.63
CA SER A 118 -14.58 -10.47 -9.09
C SER A 118 -14.11 -9.12 -8.51
N ILE A 119 -12.85 -8.98 -8.11
CA ILE A 119 -12.28 -7.68 -7.69
C ILE A 119 -11.95 -6.81 -8.90
N LEU A 120 -11.32 -7.40 -9.92
CA LEU A 120 -10.81 -6.65 -11.07
C LEU A 120 -11.90 -6.30 -12.10
N GLN A 121 -12.93 -7.13 -12.20
CA GLN A 121 -14.01 -6.99 -13.20
C GLN A 121 -15.39 -6.85 -12.54
N GLY A 122 -15.43 -6.75 -11.21
CA GLY A 122 -16.66 -6.63 -10.46
C GLY A 122 -17.26 -5.22 -10.45
N LYS A 123 -18.19 -5.03 -9.52
CA LYS A 123 -18.88 -3.75 -9.30
C LYS A 123 -18.21 -2.86 -8.27
N ALA A 124 -17.39 -3.43 -7.38
CA ALA A 124 -16.65 -2.66 -6.39
C ALA A 124 -15.59 -1.77 -7.03
N LYS A 125 -15.22 -0.73 -6.30
CA LYS A 125 -14.15 0.19 -6.71
C LYS A 125 -12.85 -0.17 -5.98
N VAL A 126 -11.75 -0.06 -6.71
CA VAL A 126 -10.39 -0.33 -6.20
C VAL A 126 -9.58 0.97 -6.22
N LEU A 127 -9.01 1.32 -5.08
CA LEU A 127 -8.03 2.40 -4.96
C LEU A 127 -6.64 1.80 -4.77
N VAL A 128 -5.74 2.07 -5.72
CA VAL A 128 -4.37 1.57 -5.75
C VAL A 128 -3.43 2.68 -5.27
N LEU A 129 -2.73 2.44 -4.17
CA LEU A 129 -1.72 3.34 -3.62
C LEU A 129 -0.34 3.03 -4.19
N LEU A 130 0.20 4.01 -4.90
CA LEU A 130 1.56 4.01 -5.42
C LEU A 130 2.47 4.85 -4.53
N ARG A 131 3.77 4.61 -4.58
CA ARG A 131 4.78 5.41 -3.88
C ARG A 131 6.10 5.31 -4.62
N ASN A 132 6.94 6.34 -4.54
CA ASN A 132 8.29 6.30 -5.10
C ASN A 132 9.03 4.99 -4.69
N PRO A 133 9.61 4.23 -5.65
CA PRO A 133 10.25 2.95 -5.37
C PRO A 133 11.48 3.09 -4.45
N LYS A 134 12.20 4.21 -4.50
CA LYS A 134 13.38 4.45 -3.63
C LYS A 134 12.96 4.57 -2.16
N ASP A 135 11.93 5.36 -1.90
CA ASP A 135 11.39 5.52 -0.55
C ASP A 135 10.73 4.23 -0.04
N THR A 136 10.07 3.50 -0.94
CA THR A 136 9.47 2.20 -0.64
C THR A 136 10.55 1.19 -0.26
N ALA A 137 11.64 1.09 -1.03
CA ALA A 137 12.76 0.21 -0.74
C ALA A 137 13.38 0.49 0.64
N VAL A 138 13.64 1.76 0.97
CA VAL A 138 14.17 2.15 2.29
C VAL A 138 13.19 1.79 3.40
N SER A 139 11.91 2.13 3.24
CA SER A 139 10.93 1.83 4.27
C SER A 139 10.73 0.32 4.48
N TYR A 140 10.89 -0.47 3.42
CA TYR A 140 10.68 -1.91 3.46
C TYR A 140 11.89 -2.66 4.02
N TYR A 141 13.12 -2.18 3.80
CA TYR A 141 14.32 -2.67 4.50
C TYR A 141 14.17 -2.61 6.02
N HIS A 142 13.79 -1.45 6.55
CA HIS A 142 13.58 -1.29 7.98
C HIS A 142 12.41 -2.12 8.49
N PHE A 143 11.40 -2.37 7.67
CA PHE A 143 10.30 -3.25 8.07
C PHE A 143 10.75 -4.70 8.18
N TYR A 144 11.51 -5.24 7.21
CA TYR A 144 12.10 -6.59 7.30
C TYR A 144 12.92 -6.76 8.56
N ASN A 145 13.87 -5.85 8.80
CA ASN A 145 14.82 -6.00 9.90
C ASN A 145 14.21 -5.80 11.29
N ASN A 146 13.01 -5.24 11.39
CA ASN A 146 12.34 -5.02 12.67
C ASN A 146 11.10 -5.91 12.87
N MET A 147 10.62 -6.59 11.83
CA MET A 147 9.45 -7.48 11.92
C MET A 147 9.93 -8.90 12.26
N PRO A 148 9.62 -9.44 13.47
CA PRO A 148 10.18 -10.73 13.91
C PRO A 148 9.78 -11.95 13.08
N VAL A 149 8.72 -11.82 12.28
CA VAL A 149 8.17 -12.88 11.44
C VAL A 149 8.65 -12.77 9.98
N LEU A 150 9.66 -11.94 9.72
CA LEU A 150 10.33 -11.84 8.44
C LEU A 150 11.82 -12.16 8.62
N PRO A 151 12.50 -12.63 7.56
CA PRO A 151 13.95 -12.72 7.59
C PRO A 151 14.56 -11.33 7.82
N SER A 152 15.72 -11.28 8.48
CA SER A 152 16.51 -10.05 8.56
C SER A 152 17.64 -10.10 7.53
N PHE A 153 17.99 -8.94 7.00
CA PHE A 153 19.12 -8.77 6.09
C PHE A 153 20.30 -8.21 6.86
N ALA A 154 21.49 -8.74 6.63
CA ALA A 154 22.70 -8.29 7.32
C ALA A 154 23.17 -6.91 6.85
N SER A 155 22.81 -6.52 5.62
CA SER A 155 23.20 -5.24 5.03
C SER A 155 22.14 -4.68 4.07
N TRP A 156 22.24 -3.37 3.80
CA TRP A 156 21.43 -2.71 2.79
C TRP A 156 21.65 -3.28 1.39
N ASP A 157 22.88 -3.58 0.99
CA ASP A 157 23.20 -4.05 -0.37
C ASP A 157 22.60 -5.43 -0.66
N GLU A 158 22.63 -6.33 0.34
CA GLU A 158 22.00 -7.64 0.26
C GLU A 158 20.48 -7.50 0.09
N TYR A 159 19.84 -6.70 0.94
CA TYR A 159 18.41 -6.40 0.85
C TYR A 159 18.06 -5.75 -0.49
N PHE A 160 18.81 -4.75 -0.91
CA PHE A 160 18.51 -4.00 -2.13
C PHE A 160 18.63 -4.90 -3.36
N THR A 161 19.61 -5.80 -3.37
CA THR A 161 19.72 -6.85 -4.39
C THR A 161 18.49 -7.76 -4.38
N ALA A 162 17.99 -8.17 -3.22
CA ALA A 162 16.76 -8.96 -3.12
C ALA A 162 15.52 -8.18 -3.61
N PHE A 163 15.37 -6.92 -3.20
CA PHE A 163 14.29 -6.01 -3.64
C PHE A 163 14.26 -5.85 -5.16
N MET A 164 15.41 -5.54 -5.78
CA MET A 164 15.52 -5.35 -7.23
C MET A 164 15.24 -6.63 -8.04
N ASN A 165 15.51 -7.80 -7.45
CA ASN A 165 15.25 -9.10 -8.07
C ASN A 165 13.88 -9.69 -7.69
N GLY A 166 13.04 -8.97 -6.93
CA GLY A 166 11.73 -9.44 -6.50
C GLY A 166 11.77 -10.64 -5.54
N LYS A 167 12.87 -10.84 -4.81
CA LYS A 167 13.09 -11.95 -3.88
C LYS A 167 12.66 -11.60 -2.45
N LEU A 168 11.57 -10.87 -2.34
CA LEU A 168 10.96 -10.47 -1.07
C LEU A 168 9.57 -11.14 -0.95
N THR A 169 9.02 -11.20 0.26
CA THR A 169 7.58 -11.38 0.53
C THR A 169 6.77 -10.43 -0.35
N TRP A 170 5.65 -10.92 -0.90
CA TRP A 170 4.86 -10.25 -1.95
C TRP A 170 5.61 -9.99 -3.27
N GLY A 171 6.79 -10.56 -3.49
CA GLY A 171 7.48 -10.54 -4.78
C GLY A 171 7.99 -9.17 -5.20
N SER A 172 8.01 -8.93 -6.52
CA SER A 172 8.58 -7.72 -7.14
C SER A 172 7.62 -6.52 -7.07
N TYR A 173 8.08 -5.42 -6.47
CA TYR A 173 7.38 -4.12 -6.52
C TYR A 173 7.12 -3.68 -7.97
N PHE A 174 8.11 -3.85 -8.84
CA PHE A 174 8.03 -3.39 -10.23
C PHE A 174 7.02 -4.21 -11.03
N ASP A 175 6.97 -5.53 -10.80
CA ASP A 175 5.99 -6.37 -11.50
C ASP A 175 4.57 -6.06 -11.03
N GLN A 176 4.37 -5.82 -9.72
CA GLN A 176 3.08 -5.36 -9.21
C GLN A 176 2.65 -4.03 -9.84
N LEU A 177 3.59 -3.08 -9.96
CA LEU A 177 3.34 -1.79 -10.58
C LEU A 177 2.95 -1.94 -12.06
N VAL A 178 3.65 -2.79 -12.81
CA VAL A 178 3.33 -3.10 -14.22
C VAL A 178 1.94 -3.70 -14.35
N GLU A 179 1.59 -4.65 -13.49
CA GLU A 179 0.29 -5.30 -13.53
C GLU A 179 -0.85 -4.32 -13.21
N TRP A 180 -0.71 -3.49 -12.18
CA TRP A 180 -1.71 -2.47 -11.90
C TRP A 180 -1.81 -1.45 -13.03
N ASN A 181 -0.69 -1.07 -13.67
CA ASN A 181 -0.69 -0.12 -14.78
C ASN A 181 -1.58 -0.54 -15.96
N GLN A 182 -1.85 -1.84 -16.13
CA GLN A 182 -2.79 -2.34 -17.14
C GLN A 182 -4.22 -1.83 -16.94
N TYR A 183 -4.55 -1.34 -15.75
CA TYR A 183 -5.86 -0.86 -15.34
C TYR A 183 -5.93 0.66 -15.17
N ILE A 184 -4.92 1.42 -15.64
CA ILE A 184 -4.85 2.87 -15.42
C ILE A 184 -6.05 3.66 -15.98
N ASP A 185 -6.64 3.15 -17.07
CA ASP A 185 -7.81 3.74 -17.72
C ASP A 185 -9.13 3.05 -17.33
N HIS A 186 -9.11 2.12 -16.36
CA HIS A 186 -10.30 1.39 -15.93
C HIS A 186 -11.14 2.22 -14.96
N GLU A 187 -12.42 2.48 -15.29
CA GLU A 187 -13.30 3.42 -14.56
C GLU A 187 -13.49 3.11 -13.06
N LYS A 188 -13.37 1.84 -12.66
CA LYS A 188 -13.51 1.38 -11.26
C LYS A 188 -12.20 1.24 -10.52
N ILE A 189 -11.07 1.61 -11.14
CA ILE A 189 -9.75 1.49 -10.54
C ILE A 189 -9.09 2.87 -10.58
N MET A 190 -8.90 3.47 -9.41
CA MET A 190 -8.20 4.74 -9.29
C MET A 190 -6.80 4.48 -8.74
N MET A 191 -5.79 5.06 -9.38
CA MET A 191 -4.43 5.12 -8.84
C MET A 191 -4.21 6.46 -8.17
N ILE A 192 -3.63 6.44 -6.97
CA ILE A 192 -3.19 7.64 -6.26
C ILE A 192 -1.80 7.42 -5.69
N SER A 193 -0.97 8.45 -5.69
CA SER A 193 0.38 8.35 -5.10
C SER A 193 0.38 8.81 -3.65
N TYR A 194 1.24 8.19 -2.84
CA TYR A 194 1.53 8.60 -1.49
C TYR A 194 2.02 10.05 -1.45
N GLU A 195 2.82 10.46 -2.43
CA GLU A 195 3.34 11.81 -2.56
C GLU A 195 2.23 12.83 -2.80
N GLU A 196 1.24 12.51 -3.66
CA GLU A 196 0.07 13.37 -3.88
C GLU A 196 -0.75 13.53 -2.58
N LEU A 197 -1.02 12.42 -1.88
CA LEU A 197 -1.70 12.45 -0.59
C LEU A 197 -0.93 13.25 0.45
N LYS A 198 0.40 13.20 0.43
CA LYS A 198 1.25 13.88 1.40
C LYS A 198 1.37 15.38 1.13
N GLU A 199 1.45 15.77 -0.15
CA GLU A 199 1.58 17.17 -0.56
C GLU A 199 0.30 17.96 -0.26
N ASN A 200 -0.87 17.40 -0.58
CA ASN A 200 -2.15 18.02 -0.27
C ASN A 200 -3.18 16.97 0.20
N PRO A 201 -3.18 16.62 1.49
CA PRO A 201 -4.06 15.59 2.04
C PRO A 201 -5.54 15.88 1.82
N ILE A 202 -5.96 17.15 1.91
CA ILE A 202 -7.36 17.55 1.73
C ILE A 202 -7.80 17.32 0.29
N LEU A 203 -7.01 17.77 -0.69
CA LEU A 203 -7.32 17.52 -2.10
C LEU A 203 -7.33 16.03 -2.43
N GLY A 204 -6.36 15.28 -1.90
CA GLY A 204 -6.30 13.82 -2.03
C GLY A 204 -7.55 13.13 -1.47
N MET A 205 -7.99 13.51 -0.26
CA MET A 205 -9.21 12.98 0.35
C MET A 205 -10.46 13.33 -0.46
N LYS A 206 -10.54 14.54 -1.04
CA LYS A 206 -11.67 14.91 -1.92
C LYS A 206 -11.73 14.02 -3.17
N LYS A 207 -10.58 13.70 -3.78
CA LYS A 207 -10.52 12.76 -4.90
C LYS A 207 -10.99 11.36 -4.49
N ILE A 208 -10.53 10.87 -3.33
CA ILE A 208 -10.95 9.57 -2.78
C ILE A 208 -12.46 9.55 -2.50
N ALA A 209 -12.98 10.58 -1.85
CA ALA A 209 -14.40 10.71 -1.55
C ALA A 209 -15.25 10.74 -2.82
N ALA A 210 -14.86 11.55 -3.81
CA ALA A 210 -15.54 11.58 -5.11
C ALA A 210 -15.50 10.22 -5.81
N PHE A 211 -14.35 9.54 -5.78
CA PHE A 211 -14.20 8.23 -6.40
C PHE A 211 -15.09 7.18 -5.73
N PHE A 212 -15.17 7.11 -4.41
CA PHE A 212 -16.03 6.16 -3.70
C PHE A 212 -17.48 6.64 -3.49
N GLU A 213 -17.82 7.82 -4.02
CA GLU A 213 -19.11 8.48 -3.87
C GLU A 213 -19.49 8.71 -2.41
N PHE A 214 -18.51 9.08 -1.58
CA PHE A 214 -18.74 9.54 -0.22
C PHE A 214 -19.18 11.01 -0.21
N SER A 215 -20.21 11.31 0.57
CA SER A 215 -20.83 12.63 0.72
C SER A 215 -20.43 13.28 2.04
N LEU A 216 -19.33 14.05 2.01
CA LEU A 216 -18.79 14.79 3.16
C LEU A 216 -18.82 16.30 2.92
N ASP A 217 -18.81 17.09 4.00
CA ASP A 217 -18.62 18.54 3.93
C ASP A 217 -17.13 18.95 4.03
N GLU A 218 -16.87 20.25 3.87
CA GLU A 218 -15.50 20.79 3.95
C GLU A 218 -14.86 20.65 5.34
N GLU A 219 -15.67 20.68 6.40
CA GLU A 219 -15.18 20.62 7.78
C GLU A 219 -14.70 19.20 8.11
N ASP A 220 -15.40 18.18 7.60
CA ASP A 220 -15.00 16.79 7.69
C ASP A 220 -13.60 16.56 7.14
N PHE A 221 -13.28 17.07 5.95
CA PHE A 221 -11.94 16.88 5.37
C PHE A 221 -10.83 17.47 6.26
N HIS A 222 -11.05 18.65 6.86
CA HIS A 222 -10.07 19.25 7.76
C HIS A 222 -9.92 18.46 9.07
N ARG A 223 -11.04 18.01 9.64
CA ARG A 223 -11.08 17.19 10.84
C ARG A 223 -10.36 15.86 10.62
N ILE A 224 -10.63 15.19 9.50
CA ILE A 224 -10.02 13.92 9.13
C ILE A 224 -8.52 14.11 8.87
N ALA A 225 -8.10 15.14 8.11
CA ALA A 225 -6.68 15.44 7.87
C ALA A 225 -5.87 15.52 9.18
N LYS A 226 -6.45 16.16 10.21
CA LYS A 226 -5.83 16.28 11.52
C LYS A 226 -5.72 14.93 12.22
N LYS A 227 -6.81 14.16 12.24
CA LYS A 227 -6.89 12.81 12.86
C LYS A 227 -5.96 11.80 12.20
N THR A 228 -5.80 11.87 10.88
CA THR A 228 -4.98 10.96 10.08
C THR A 228 -3.58 11.53 9.84
N SER A 229 -3.18 12.57 10.56
CA SER A 229 -1.82 13.09 10.49
C SER A 229 -0.82 12.05 11.00
N PHE A 230 0.42 12.07 10.50
CA PHE A 230 1.45 11.12 10.92
C PHE A 230 1.63 11.11 12.45
N GLN A 231 1.60 12.28 13.08
CA GLN A 231 1.76 12.40 14.53
C GLN A 231 0.59 11.73 15.27
N ALA A 232 -0.66 12.03 14.88
CA ALA A 232 -1.84 11.45 15.49
C ALA A 232 -1.90 9.92 15.31
N MET A 233 -1.60 9.42 14.11
CA MET A 233 -1.55 7.98 13.86
C MET A 233 -0.42 7.29 14.64
N LYS A 234 0.74 7.93 14.76
CA LYS A 234 1.85 7.40 15.54
C LYS A 234 1.49 7.28 17.02
N GLU A 235 0.81 8.27 17.58
CA GLU A 235 0.31 8.25 18.96
C GLU A 235 -0.69 7.11 19.18
N LYS A 236 -1.63 6.91 18.25
CA LYS A 236 -2.61 5.80 18.27
C LYS A 236 -2.05 4.44 17.87
N SER A 237 -0.80 4.37 17.42
CA SER A 237 -0.24 3.14 16.82
C SER A 237 -0.16 1.97 17.81
N LYS A 238 0.02 2.26 19.11
CA LYS A 238 0.05 1.24 20.17
C LYS A 238 -1.32 0.59 20.38
N GLU A 239 -2.40 1.33 20.19
CA GLU A 239 -3.77 0.83 20.33
C GLU A 239 -4.20 0.04 19.09
N THR A 240 -3.89 0.57 17.91
CA THR A 240 -4.33 0.00 16.62
C THR A 240 -3.45 -1.17 16.14
N HIS A 241 -2.15 -1.14 16.44
CA HIS A 241 -1.17 -2.10 15.93
C HIS A 241 -0.36 -2.79 17.04
N GLY A 242 -0.68 -2.52 18.31
CA GLY A 242 -0.04 -3.15 19.46
C GLY A 242 1.48 -2.94 19.46
N LYS A 243 2.21 -4.03 19.69
CA LYS A 243 3.68 -4.06 19.71
C LYS A 243 4.33 -3.72 18.36
N PHE A 244 3.55 -3.74 17.26
CA PHE A 244 4.05 -3.43 15.92
C PHE A 244 3.92 -1.95 15.54
N GLY A 245 3.30 -1.11 16.39
CA GLY A 245 3.12 0.32 16.11
C GLY A 245 4.43 1.04 15.76
N ASP A 246 5.46 0.88 16.60
CA ASP A 246 6.77 1.53 16.41
C ASP A 246 7.51 1.03 15.15
N ILE A 247 7.23 -0.20 14.71
CA ILE A 247 7.80 -0.81 13.49
C ILE A 247 7.12 -0.23 12.24
N LEU A 248 5.82 0.01 12.31
CA LEU A 248 5.02 0.48 11.19
C LEU A 248 5.13 1.99 10.98
N PHE A 249 5.21 2.77 12.06
CA PHE A 249 5.21 4.23 12.05
C PHE A 249 6.57 4.81 12.44
N ARG A 250 7.45 4.99 11.45
CA ARG A 250 8.79 5.57 11.63
C ARG A 250 8.91 6.93 10.93
N LYS A 251 9.55 7.91 11.58
CA LYS A 251 10.02 9.12 10.88
C LYS A 251 11.14 8.70 9.93
N GLY A 252 10.95 8.88 8.62
CA GLY A 252 12.01 8.70 7.64
C GLY A 252 13.00 9.86 7.73
N GLY A 253 14.16 9.63 8.34
CA GLY A 253 15.34 10.46 8.10
C GLY A 253 16.12 9.84 6.95
N VAL A 254 16.29 10.57 5.86
CA VAL A 254 17.33 10.24 4.88
C VAL A 254 18.65 10.69 5.52
N LEU A 255 19.51 9.73 5.87
CA LEU A 255 20.88 10.05 6.29
C LEU A 255 21.62 10.56 5.04
N MET A 256 21.59 11.88 4.83
CA MET A 256 22.61 12.54 4.04
C MET A 256 23.91 12.46 4.83
N GLY A 257 24.99 12.04 4.18
CA GLY A 257 26.30 11.85 4.80
C GLY A 257 26.74 13.05 5.66
N GLN A 258 27.47 12.72 6.74
CA GLN A 258 27.87 13.60 7.84
C GLN A 258 28.33 15.00 7.40
N GLY A 259 27.70 16.05 7.96
CA GLY A 259 28.21 17.42 7.88
C GLY A 259 27.13 18.50 7.98
N SER A 260 26.75 18.86 9.21
CA SER A 260 26.23 20.18 9.64
C SER A 260 24.96 20.79 8.98
N GLN A 261 23.96 20.94 9.86
CA GLN A 261 22.86 21.91 9.95
C GLN A 261 21.57 21.71 9.14
N GLU A 262 20.47 21.71 9.90
CA GLU A 262 19.10 21.86 9.45
C GLU A 262 18.94 23.19 8.70
N HIS A 263 18.92 23.13 7.38
CA HIS A 263 18.34 24.17 6.56
C HIS A 263 17.30 23.55 5.64
N HIS A 264 16.07 24.07 5.74
CA HIS A 264 15.04 23.97 4.71
C HIS A 264 15.68 24.29 3.37
N THR A 265 15.99 23.26 2.57
CA THR A 265 16.54 23.46 1.24
C THR A 265 15.82 22.52 0.28
N GLN A 266 14.94 23.15 -0.47
CA GLN A 266 14.46 22.75 -1.78
C GLN A 266 15.66 22.23 -2.60
N CYS A 267 15.64 20.96 -2.97
CA CYS A 267 16.73 20.35 -3.73
C CYS A 267 16.63 20.81 -5.20
N CYS A 268 17.07 22.03 -5.47
CA CYS A 268 17.56 22.47 -6.77
C CYS A 268 19.08 22.41 -6.70
N VAL A 269 19.68 21.30 -7.16
CA VAL A 269 21.12 21.26 -7.43
C VAL A 269 21.29 21.52 -8.92
N GLY A 270 21.62 22.75 -9.27
CA GLY A 270 21.89 23.15 -10.64
C GLY A 270 23.24 22.66 -11.12
N LEU A 271 23.22 21.90 -12.23
CA LEU A 271 24.28 21.95 -13.23
C LEU A 271 23.79 22.90 -14.35
N PRO A 272 24.67 23.70 -14.96
CA PRO A 272 24.26 24.70 -15.93
C PRO A 272 23.79 24.01 -17.21
N GLY A 273 22.49 24.10 -17.49
CA GLY A 273 21.96 23.77 -18.82
C GLY A 273 20.85 22.73 -18.92
N ILE A 274 20.09 22.42 -17.85
CA ILE A 274 18.70 21.89 -17.96
C ILE A 274 17.91 22.40 -16.75
N THR A 275 16.87 23.19 -17.00
CA THR A 275 15.85 23.56 -16.01
C THR A 275 14.88 22.39 -15.88
N LEU A 276 15.09 21.49 -14.90
CA LEU A 276 14.07 20.53 -14.51
C LEU A 276 13.12 21.20 -13.52
N LEU A 277 12.09 21.83 -14.08
CA LEU A 277 10.82 21.98 -13.38
C LEU A 277 10.40 20.59 -12.90
N CYS A 278 9.89 20.51 -11.68
CA CYS A 278 9.16 19.35 -11.19
C CYS A 278 7.72 19.50 -11.69
N PRO A 279 7.19 18.60 -12.54
CA PRO A 279 5.76 18.42 -12.61
C PRO A 279 5.37 16.95 -12.42
N HIS A 280 4.26 16.78 -11.71
CA HIS A 280 3.16 15.82 -11.85
C HIS A 280 3.14 14.84 -13.07
N GLN A 281 3.84 15.16 -14.15
CA GLN A 281 4.01 14.39 -15.37
C GLN A 281 4.98 13.20 -15.19
N GLU A 282 5.97 13.27 -14.30
CA GLU A 282 6.96 12.19 -14.20
C GLU A 282 6.38 10.89 -13.65
N MET A 283 5.37 10.86 -12.78
CA MET A 283 4.77 9.58 -12.37
C MET A 283 3.92 8.95 -13.49
N ARG A 284 3.16 9.74 -14.25
CA ARG A 284 2.47 9.26 -15.47
C ARG A 284 3.46 8.85 -16.57
N ASN A 285 4.55 9.59 -16.75
CA ASN A 285 5.61 9.25 -17.68
C ASN A 285 6.47 8.08 -17.18
N SER A 286 6.62 7.91 -15.86
CA SER A 286 7.31 6.77 -15.23
C SER A 286 6.50 5.50 -15.46
N LEU A 287 5.18 5.57 -15.31
CA LEU A 287 4.24 4.48 -15.64
C LEU A 287 4.32 4.12 -17.14
N ASN A 288 4.45 5.09 -18.04
CA ASN A 288 4.75 4.85 -19.46
C ASN A 288 6.19 4.31 -19.70
N MET A 289 7.17 4.71 -18.89
CA MET A 289 8.56 4.26 -18.95
C MET A 289 8.79 2.87 -18.36
N VAL A 290 7.88 2.31 -17.55
CA VAL A 290 8.05 0.93 -17.06
C VAL A 290 8.01 -0.09 -18.22
N SER A 291 7.47 0.29 -19.39
CA SER A 291 7.58 -0.48 -20.64
C SER A 291 8.99 -0.47 -21.26
N LEU A 292 9.87 0.45 -20.85
CA LEU A 292 11.20 0.66 -21.41
C LEU A 292 12.27 0.45 -20.32
N ASN A 293 12.76 -0.79 -20.26
CA ASN A 293 14.01 -1.22 -19.66
C ASN A 293 14.15 -1.13 -18.12
N ARG A 294 14.19 -2.31 -17.47
CA ARG A 294 14.79 -2.54 -16.14
C ARG A 294 16.23 -2.02 -16.00
N HIS A 295 16.88 -1.64 -17.11
CA HIS A 295 18.24 -1.11 -17.16
C HIS A 295 18.36 0.38 -16.82
N CYS A 296 17.28 1.17 -16.84
CA CYS A 296 17.33 2.61 -16.55
C CYS A 296 17.57 2.96 -15.06
N TRP A 297 17.56 1.97 -14.16
CA TRP A 297 17.74 2.16 -12.72
C TRP A 297 19.13 1.71 -12.21
N LYS A 298 20.12 1.58 -13.10
CA LYS A 298 21.53 1.45 -12.68
C LYS A 298 22.08 2.83 -12.30
N LEU A 299 22.30 3.06 -11.01
CA LEU A 299 23.17 4.15 -10.57
C LEU A 299 24.62 3.82 -10.96
N GLU A 300 25.25 4.74 -11.68
CA GLU A 300 26.69 4.71 -11.96
C GLU A 300 27.46 4.65 -10.63
N ARG A 301 28.48 3.78 -10.57
CA ARG A 301 29.40 3.74 -9.43
C ARG A 301 30.09 5.10 -9.32
N PRO A 302 30.35 5.62 -8.10
CA PRO A 302 31.26 6.74 -7.95
C PRO A 302 32.62 6.33 -8.54
N LEU A 303 33.14 7.12 -9.49
CA LEU A 303 34.54 7.07 -9.83
C LEU A 303 35.32 7.62 -8.63
N LEU A 304 36.00 6.69 -7.94
CA LEU A 304 37.05 6.83 -6.92
C LEU A 304 36.88 7.92 -5.85
#